data_AF-X0VQI4-F1
#
_entry.id   AF-X0VQI4-F1
#
_cell.length_a   1.000
_cell.length_b   1.000
_cell.length_c   1.000
_cell.angle_alpha   90.00
_cell.angle_beta   90.00
_cell.angle_gamma   90.00
#
_symmetry.space_group_name_H-M   'P 1'
#
loop_
_entity.id
_entity.type
_entity.pdbx_description
1 polymer ?
#
loop_
_entity_poly.entity_id
_entity_poly.type
_entity_poly.pdbx_seq_one_letter_code
_entity_poly.pdbx_strand_id
1 'polypeptide(L)' 'IIIEIIEDDMAVRSNFEFSSERKNLIKDVNLKKKIQLGISKLKEKVLINENIEEKIRENLNLLP' A
#
# COMPACT_ATOMS: atom_id res chain seq x y z
N ILE A 1 22.69 4.17 11.27
CA ILE A 1 21.36 3.97 11.88
C ILE A 1 20.35 5.03 11.42
N ILE A 2 20.33 6.27 11.94
CA ILE A 2 19.28 7.26 11.57
C ILE A 2 19.36 7.66 10.08
N ILE A 3 20.56 7.91 9.57
CA ILE A 3 20.77 8.28 8.17
C ILE A 3 20.36 7.14 7.22
N GLU A 4 20.74 5.89 7.53
CA GLU A 4 20.33 4.70 6.76
C GLU A 4 18.81 4.52 6.74
N ILE A 5 18.12 4.74 7.87
CA ILE A 5 16.65 4.67 7.93
C ILE A 5 16.02 5.72 7.01
N ILE A 6 16.59 6.92 6.95
CA ILE A 6 16.11 8.01 6.09
C ILE A 6 16.35 7.66 4.61
N GLU A 7 17.54 7.16 4.27
CA GLU A 7 17.88 6.78 2.89
C GLU A 7 17.02 5.61 2.38
N ASP A 8 16.76 4.62 3.22
CA ASP A 8 15.85 3.50 2.90
C ASP A 8 14.42 3.99 2.66
N ASP A 9 13.90 4.88 3.52
CA ASP A 9 12.55 5.44 3.34
C ASP A 9 12.46 6.29 2.06
N MET A 10 13.50 7.08 1.76
CA MET A 10 13.60 7.84 0.52
C MET A 10 13.62 6.93 -0.71
N ALA A 11 14.37 5.83 -0.68
CA ALA A 11 14.44 4.87 -1.76
C ALA A 11 13.07 4.19 -2.00
N VAL A 12 12.37 3.81 -0.93
CA VAL A 12 11.03 3.21 -1.02
C VAL A 12 10.02 4.18 -1.64
N ARG A 13 10.01 5.45 -1.19
CA ARG A 13 9.11 6.48 -1.72
C ARG A 13 9.38 6.79 -3.19
N SER A 14 10.65 6.97 -3.56
CA SER A 14 11.05 7.24 -4.95
C SER A 14 10.67 6.07 -5.87
N ASN A 15 10.88 4.83 -5.43
CA ASN A 15 10.48 3.64 -6.20
C ASN A 15 8.97 3.50 -6.33
N PHE A 16 8.22 3.85 -5.29
CA PHE A 16 6.76 3.89 -5.34
C PHE A 16 6.30 4.92 -6.37
N GLU A 17 6.78 6.16 -6.25
CA GLU A 17 6.41 7.30 -7.10
C GLU A 17 6.72 6.99 -8.58
N PHE A 18 7.93 6.53 -8.87
CA PHE A 18 8.36 6.08 -10.19
C PHE A 18 7.47 4.95 -10.73
N SER A 19 7.12 3.98 -9.89
CA SER A 19 6.27 2.86 -10.29
C SER A 19 4.84 3.30 -10.55
N SER A 20 4.28 4.21 -9.75
CA SER A 20 2.93 4.75 -9.96
C SER A 20 2.81 5.65 -11.19
N GLU A 21 3.86 6.41 -11.51
CA GLU A 21 3.88 7.29 -12.67
C GLU A 21 4.15 6.54 -13.98
N ARG A 22 5.11 5.62 -13.98
CA ARG A 22 5.52 4.90 -15.20
C ARG A 22 4.72 3.65 -15.48
N LYS A 23 4.40 2.85 -14.45
CA LYS A 23 3.45 1.75 -14.57
C LYS A 23 2.12 2.36 -14.23
N ASN A 24 1.24 2.47 -15.22
CA ASN A 24 -0.08 3.06 -15.08
C ASN A 24 -0.91 2.17 -14.12
N LEU A 25 -0.63 2.21 -12.81
CA LEU A 25 -1.15 1.29 -11.80
C LEU A 25 -2.68 1.35 -11.78
N ILE A 26 -3.23 2.52 -12.12
CA ILE A 26 -4.66 2.77 -12.32
C ILE A 26 -5.26 1.89 -13.44
N LYS A 27 -4.48 1.56 -14.47
CA LYS A 27 -4.88 0.66 -15.57
C LYS A 27 -4.59 -0.82 -15.29
N ASP A 28 -3.96 -1.15 -14.15
CA ASP A 28 -3.76 -2.55 -13.77
C ASP A 28 -5.11 -3.16 -13.37
N VAL A 29 -5.61 -4.08 -14.19
CA VAL A 29 -6.88 -4.80 -13.96
C VAL A 29 -6.90 -5.55 -12.63
N ASN A 30 -5.73 -5.83 -12.05
CA ASN A 30 -5.58 -6.50 -10.76
C ASN A 30 -5.27 -5.53 -9.59
N LEU A 31 -5.29 -4.21 -9.81
CA LEU A 31 -4.95 -3.22 -8.78
C LEU A 31 -5.76 -3.44 -7.49
N LYS A 32 -7.08 -3.61 -7.61
CA LYS A 32 -7.96 -3.86 -6.45
C LYS A 32 -7.55 -5.10 -5.65
N LYS A 33 -7.23 -6.21 -6.35
CA LYS A 33 -6.76 -7.45 -5.70
C LYS A 33 -5.42 -7.26 -5.00
N LYS A 34 -4.49 -6.52 -5.62
CA LYS A 34 -3.19 -6.21 -5.04
C LYS A 34 -3.31 -5.33 -3.79
N ILE A 35 -4.21 -4.35 -3.80
CA ILE A 35 -4.51 -3.53 -2.62
C ILE A 35 -5.08 -4.39 -1.49
N GLN A 36 -6.07 -5.25 -1.78
CA GLN A 36 -6.63 -6.16 -0.78
C GLN A 36 -5.58 -7.11 -0.17
N LEU A 37 -4.67 -7.64 -1.00
CA LEU A 37 -3.55 -8.45 -0.52
C LEU A 37 -2.60 -7.64 0.38
N GLY A 38 -2.33 -6.39 0.00
CA GLY A 38 -1.54 -5.47 0.82
C GLY A 38 -2.16 -5.22 2.20
N ILE A 39 -3.46 -4.92 2.25
CA ILE A 39 -4.22 -4.72 3.49
C ILE A 39 -4.17 -5.99 4.36
N SER A 40 -4.34 -7.17 3.76
CA SER A 40 -4.28 -8.46 4.48
C SER A 40 -2.90 -8.67 5.12
N LYS A 41 -1.82 -8.38 4.39
CA LYS A 41 -0.44 -8.48 4.92
C LYS A 41 -0.17 -7.47 6.05
N LEU A 42 -0.76 -6.28 6.00
CA LEU A 42 -0.64 -5.30 7.08
C LEU A 42 -1.32 -5.80 8.36
N LYS A 43 -2.49 -6.46 8.22
CA LYS A 43 -3.20 -7.08 9.34
C LYS A 43 -2.43 -8.27 9.92
N GLU A 44 -1.91 -9.17 9.07
CA GLU A 44 -1.08 -10.31 9.50
C GLU A 44 0.13 -9.87 10.33
N LYS A 45 0.72 -8.72 9.98
CA LYS A 45 1.85 -8.13 10.71
C LYS A 45 1.45 -7.32 11.94
N VAL A 46 0.16 -7.28 12.29
CA VAL A 46 -0.39 -6.52 13.42
C VAL A 46 -0.07 -5.01 13.31
N LEU A 47 0.13 -4.52 12.08
CA LEU A 47 0.38 -3.10 11.81
C LEU A 47 -0.92 -2.29 11.77
N ILE A 48 -2.02 -2.97 11.46
CA ILE A 48 -3.37 -2.41 11.47
C ILE A 48 -4.33 -3.38 12.17
N ASN A 49 -5.37 -2.84 12.80
CA ASN A 49 -6.46 -3.62 13.39
C ASN A 49 -7.70 -3.62 12.47
N GLU A 50 -8.74 -4.34 12.86
CA GLU A 50 -9.98 -4.48 12.06
C GLU A 50 -10.68 -3.16 11.77
N ASN A 51 -10.71 -2.24 12.73
CA ASN A 51 -11.30 -0.91 12.54
C ASN A 51 -10.54 -0.09 11.47
N ILE A 52 -9.21 -0.16 11.47
CA ILE A 52 -8.39 0.50 10.44
C ILE A 52 -8.56 -0.20 9.09
N GLU A 53 -8.59 -1.53 9.06
CA GLU A 53 -8.86 -2.29 7.83
C GLU A 53 -10.20 -1.87 7.20
N GLU A 54 -11.27 -1.82 7.99
CA GLU A 54 -12.62 -1.48 7.54
C GLU A 54 -12.65 -0.08 6.94
N LYS A 55 -12.10 0.92 7.63
CA LYS A 55 -11.97 2.30 7.12
C LYS A 55 -11.19 2.39 5.81
N ILE A 56 -10.10 1.63 5.67
CA ILE A 56 -9.32 1.60 4.43
C ILE A 56 -10.17 1.02 3.30
N ARG A 57 -10.89 -0.08 3.56
CA ARG A 57 -11.73 -0.74 2.56
C ARG A 57 -12.91 0.14 2.12
N GLU A 58 -13.55 0.85 3.06
CA GLU A 58 -14.62 1.81 2.77
C GLU A 58 -14.12 2.94 1.87
N ASN A 59 -13.03 3.62 2.26
CA ASN A 59 -12.48 4.75 1.50
C ASN A 59 -12.04 4.38 0.08
N LEU A 60 -11.67 3.12 -0.14
CA LEU A 60 -11.22 2.62 -1.43
C LEU A 60 -12.34 1.94 -2.24
N ASN A 61 -13.59 1.94 -1.74
CA ASN A 61 -14.73 1.22 -2.34
C ASN A 61 -14.36 -0.25 -2.65
N LEU A 62 -13.73 -0.93 -1.69
CA LEU A 62 -13.31 -2.33 -1.76
C LEU A 62 -14.25 -3.28 -1.00
N LEU A 63 -15.29 -2.75 -0.37
CA LEU A 63 -16.41 -3.51 0.18
C LEU A 63 -17.45 -3.79 -0.93
N PRO A 64 -18.11 -4.96 -0.91
CA PRO A 64 -19.24 -5.24 -1.80
C PRO A 64 -20.44 -4.35 -1.51
#